data_AF-A0A843DK44-F1
#
_entry.id   AF-A0A843DK44-F1
#
_cell.length_a   1.000
_cell.length_b   1.000
_cell.length_c   1.000
_cell.angle_alpha   90.00
_cell.angle_beta   90.00
_cell.angle_gamma   90.00
#
_symmetry.space_group_name_H-M   'P 1'
#
loop_
_entity.id
_entity.type
_entity.pdbx_description
1 polymer ?
#
loop_
_entity_poly.entity_id
_entity_poly.type
_entity_poly.pdbx_seq_one_letter_code
_entity_poly.pdbx_strand_id
1 'polypeptide(L)'
;SDLRINFSGGRGYHIHIPTIAVRSFSSAERRELVNYVSGTGLSLDAMLSSPKSTGWQGRYRTALASELERIQKLEPLAAREYLAGLSGISERTADSFYKNLAELRGKLLANPESLKDNKVIRALTAPENTVFKEAVLSHAAQADEPVTTDIKRLIRHPGSLHGGSGMRVTPIPLEDLDDFDPLIDAVVFGEEPVTVTTRFPVTMPMLGNTYAVAAGTSKVPEALAVFLCARGIAELGGAE
;
A
#
# COMPACT_ATOMS: atom_id res chain seq x y z
N SER A 1 7.62 -21.16 2.25
CA SER A 1 8.44 -19.99 1.89
C SER A 1 8.94 -19.37 3.18
N ASP A 2 10.17 -18.84 3.24
CA ASP A 2 10.74 -18.33 4.50
C ASP A 2 10.37 -16.86 4.81
N LEU A 3 9.30 -16.34 4.20
CA LEU A 3 8.85 -14.98 4.42
C LEU A 3 8.25 -14.83 5.83
N ARG A 4 8.68 -13.83 6.59
CA ARG A 4 8.17 -13.56 7.94
C ARG A 4 7.51 -12.20 8.00
N ILE A 5 6.22 -12.18 8.33
CA ILE A 5 5.44 -10.96 8.51
C ILE A 5 5.37 -10.65 10.00
N ASN A 6 5.54 -9.38 10.36
CA ASN A 6 5.45 -8.93 11.74
C ASN A 6 4.67 -7.63 11.79
N PHE A 7 3.67 -7.53 12.66
CA PHE A 7 3.20 -6.21 13.08
C PHE A 7 4.33 -5.51 13.82
N SER A 8 4.64 -4.28 13.43
CA SER A 8 5.76 -3.49 13.99
C SER A 8 5.58 -3.09 15.45
N GLY A 9 4.40 -3.35 16.02
CA GLY A 9 3.93 -2.80 17.29
C GLY A 9 3.41 -1.36 17.16
N GLY A 10 3.54 -0.72 16.00
CA GLY A 10 3.22 0.69 15.81
C GLY A 10 2.09 0.92 14.80
N ARG A 11 2.47 1.38 13.60
CA ARG A 11 1.54 1.80 12.54
C ARG A 11 1.69 1.04 11.23
N GLY A 12 2.31 -0.13 11.27
CA GLY A 12 2.60 -0.86 10.05
C GLY A 12 3.22 -2.22 10.31
N TYR A 13 3.69 -2.83 9.23
CA TYR A 13 4.20 -4.19 9.21
C TYR A 13 5.63 -4.25 8.68
N HIS A 14 6.38 -5.25 9.11
CA HIS A 14 7.70 -5.57 8.56
C HIS A 14 7.64 -6.95 7.89
N ILE A 15 8.21 -7.03 6.70
CA ILE A 15 8.41 -8.29 5.97
C ILE A 15 9.90 -8.59 6.00
N HIS A 16 10.29 -9.71 6.62
CA HIS A 16 11.67 -10.18 6.63
C HIS A 16 11.84 -11.35 5.67
N ILE A 17 12.92 -11.30 4.89
CA ILE A 17 13.31 -12.35 3.95
C ILE A 17 14.67 -12.90 4.43
N PRO A 18 14.69 -13.99 5.23
CA PRO A 18 15.90 -14.56 5.80
C PRO A 18 16.68 -15.45 4.82
N THR A 19 16.23 -15.54 3.56
CA THR A 19 16.83 -16.39 2.53
C THR A 19 18.31 -16.04 2.29
N ILE A 20 19.17 -17.05 2.33
CA ILE A 20 20.63 -16.90 2.17
C ILE A 20 20.99 -16.19 0.86
N ALA A 21 20.27 -16.52 -0.23
CA ALA A 21 20.52 -15.99 -1.57
C ALA A 21 20.47 -14.45 -1.68
N VAL A 22 19.73 -13.76 -0.79
CA VAL A 22 19.59 -12.30 -0.80
C VAL A 22 20.29 -11.62 0.38
N ARG A 23 20.92 -12.39 1.26
CA ARG A 23 21.53 -11.86 2.49
C ARG A 23 22.71 -10.93 2.21
N SER A 24 23.51 -11.24 1.20
CA SER A 24 24.71 -10.47 0.81
C SER A 24 24.41 -9.28 -0.11
N PHE A 25 23.14 -9.02 -0.44
CA PHE A 25 22.79 -7.92 -1.32
C PHE A 25 23.23 -6.58 -0.73
N SER A 26 23.91 -5.80 -1.57
CA SER A 26 24.29 -4.41 -1.35
C SER A 26 23.06 -3.51 -1.27
N SER A 27 23.28 -2.26 -0.85
CA SER A 27 22.23 -1.24 -0.83
C SER A 27 21.61 -1.01 -2.22
N ALA A 28 22.43 -1.07 -3.29
CA ALA A 28 21.95 -0.91 -4.66
C ALA A 28 21.08 -2.09 -5.11
N GLU A 29 21.49 -3.33 -4.83
CA GLU A 29 20.69 -4.53 -5.17
C GLU A 29 19.37 -4.56 -4.38
N ARG A 30 19.38 -4.13 -3.11
CA ARG A 30 18.16 -3.96 -2.30
C ARG A 30 17.25 -2.87 -2.84
N ARG A 31 17.81 -1.79 -3.38
CA ARG A 31 17.04 -0.75 -4.07
C ARG A 31 16.30 -1.31 -5.28
N GLU A 32 16.93 -2.18 -6.06
CA GLU A 32 16.24 -2.86 -7.17
C GLU A 32 15.08 -3.74 -6.70
N LEU A 33 15.22 -4.42 -5.56
CA LEU A 33 14.10 -5.16 -4.95
C LEU A 33 12.95 -4.23 -4.54
N VAL A 34 13.25 -3.08 -3.91
CA VAL A 34 12.22 -2.09 -3.56
C VAL A 34 11.56 -1.53 -4.80
N ASN A 35 12.35 -1.12 -5.80
CA ASN A 35 11.85 -0.60 -7.07
C ASN A 35 10.90 -1.60 -7.73
N TYR A 36 11.27 -2.89 -7.71
CA TYR A 36 10.40 -3.94 -8.19
C TYR A 36 9.10 -4.00 -7.38
N VAL A 37 9.11 -4.17 -6.06
CA VAL A 37 7.84 -4.33 -5.31
C VAL A 37 6.98 -3.05 -5.34
N SER A 38 7.60 -1.88 -5.46
CA SER A 38 6.94 -0.57 -5.51
C SER A 38 6.51 -0.16 -6.93
N GLY A 39 6.82 -0.94 -7.97
CA GLY A 39 6.45 -0.60 -9.35
C GLY A 39 7.14 0.64 -9.90
N THR A 40 8.36 0.94 -9.41
CA THR A 40 9.17 2.05 -9.87
C THR A 40 9.91 1.69 -11.16
N GLY A 41 10.02 2.65 -12.09
CA GLY A 41 10.81 2.46 -13.32
C GLY A 41 10.13 1.61 -14.40
N LEU A 42 8.81 1.41 -14.31
CA LEU A 42 8.05 0.68 -15.33
C LEU A 42 7.99 1.48 -16.63
N SER A 43 8.16 0.79 -17.76
CA SER A 43 8.03 1.37 -19.09
C SER A 43 7.04 0.58 -19.94
N LEU A 44 6.28 1.28 -20.78
CA LEU A 44 5.30 0.66 -21.69
C LEU A 44 5.95 -0.43 -22.55
N ASP A 45 7.11 -0.13 -23.13
CA ASP A 45 7.78 -1.03 -24.08
C ASP A 45 8.17 -2.36 -23.41
N ALA A 46 8.63 -2.34 -22.16
CA ALA A 46 8.93 -3.55 -21.39
C ALA A 46 7.65 -4.25 -20.91
N MET A 47 6.61 -3.50 -20.56
CA MET A 47 5.35 -4.06 -20.06
C MET A 47 4.54 -4.76 -21.15
N LEU A 48 4.72 -4.37 -22.42
CA LEU A 48 4.04 -4.96 -23.58
C LEU A 48 4.94 -5.89 -24.42
N SER A 49 6.15 -6.24 -23.95
CA SER A 49 7.17 -6.96 -24.77
C SER A 49 6.98 -8.46 -24.99
N SER A 50 5.94 -9.06 -24.44
CA SER A 50 5.69 -10.50 -24.60
C SER A 50 4.22 -10.81 -24.39
N PRO A 51 3.60 -11.77 -25.09
CA PRO A 51 2.24 -12.20 -24.77
C PRO A 51 2.14 -12.87 -23.39
N LYS A 52 3.21 -13.49 -22.88
CA LYS A 52 3.24 -14.01 -21.51
C LYS A 52 3.22 -12.85 -20.52
N SER A 53 2.39 -12.96 -19.48
CA SER A 53 2.22 -11.92 -18.47
C SER A 53 2.54 -12.48 -17.08
N THR A 54 3.75 -12.23 -16.60
CA THR A 54 4.15 -12.54 -15.22
C THR A 54 4.62 -11.27 -14.50
N GLY A 55 4.41 -11.19 -13.18
CA GLY A 55 4.82 -10.03 -12.39
C GLY A 55 4.21 -8.72 -12.91
N TRP A 56 5.04 -7.71 -13.14
CA TRP A 56 4.60 -6.38 -13.55
C TRP A 56 3.96 -6.30 -14.93
N GLN A 57 4.36 -7.16 -15.87
CA GLN A 57 3.68 -7.21 -17.17
C GLN A 57 2.20 -7.54 -17.01
N GLY A 58 1.86 -8.45 -16.11
CA GLY A 58 0.47 -8.77 -15.78
C GLY A 58 -0.24 -7.62 -15.10
N ARG A 59 0.31 -7.11 -13.98
CA ARG A 59 -0.28 -6.00 -13.21
C ARG A 59 -0.53 -4.76 -14.08
N TYR A 60 0.44 -4.40 -14.91
CA TYR A 60 0.35 -3.25 -15.80
C TYR A 60 -0.70 -3.43 -16.89
N ARG A 61 -0.78 -4.63 -17.50
CA ARG A 61 -1.82 -4.93 -18.50
C ARG A 61 -3.20 -5.00 -17.89
N THR A 62 -3.34 -5.50 -16.66
CA THR A 62 -4.60 -5.45 -15.92
C THR A 62 -5.03 -4.00 -15.68
N ALA A 63 -4.12 -3.13 -15.22
CA ALA A 63 -4.41 -1.71 -15.06
C ALA A 63 -4.82 -1.05 -16.40
N LEU A 64 -4.12 -1.37 -17.50
CA LEU A 64 -4.44 -0.85 -18.83
C LEU A 64 -5.78 -1.38 -19.34
N ALA A 65 -6.08 -2.66 -19.15
CA ALA A 65 -7.36 -3.25 -19.54
C ALA A 65 -8.53 -2.61 -18.76
N SER A 66 -8.36 -2.42 -17.44
CA SER A 66 -9.33 -1.73 -16.59
C SER A 66 -9.55 -0.28 -17.02
N GLU A 67 -8.49 0.42 -17.42
CA GLU A 67 -8.60 1.79 -17.91
C GLU A 67 -9.32 1.87 -19.26
N LEU A 68 -9.01 0.98 -20.20
CA LEU A 68 -9.74 0.89 -21.47
C LEU A 68 -11.22 0.55 -21.25
N GLU A 69 -11.52 -0.34 -20.30
CA GLU A 69 -12.90 -0.67 -19.93
C GLU A 69 -13.61 0.51 -19.27
N ARG A 70 -12.94 1.26 -18.40
CA ARG A 70 -13.47 2.48 -17.79
C ARG A 70 -13.86 3.49 -18.87
N ILE A 71 -12.96 3.75 -19.83
CA ILE A 71 -13.21 4.67 -20.95
C ILE A 71 -14.40 4.19 -21.80
N GLN A 72 -14.50 2.89 -22.04
CA GLN A 72 -15.62 2.32 -22.80
C GLN A 72 -16.98 2.50 -22.10
N LYS A 73 -17.00 2.53 -20.76
CA LYS A 73 -18.21 2.74 -19.95
C LYS A 73 -18.59 4.21 -19.77
N LEU A 74 -17.73 5.16 -20.15
CA LEU A 74 -18.07 6.58 -20.12
C LEU A 74 -19.08 6.91 -21.22
N GLU A 75 -19.83 7.99 -21.01
CA GLU A 75 -20.65 8.58 -22.06
C GLU A 75 -19.79 8.91 -23.29
N PRO A 76 -20.26 8.62 -24.53
CA PRO A 76 -19.41 8.69 -25.71
C PRO A 76 -18.75 10.05 -25.97
N LEU A 77 -19.39 11.15 -25.59
CA LEU A 77 -18.81 12.49 -25.69
C LEU A 77 -17.68 12.67 -24.67
N ALA A 78 -17.95 12.34 -23.39
CA ALA A 78 -16.98 12.44 -22.31
C ALA A 78 -15.75 11.54 -22.52
N ALA A 79 -15.93 10.35 -23.09
CA ALA A 79 -14.83 9.45 -23.44
C ALA A 79 -13.88 10.09 -24.48
N ARG A 80 -14.44 10.73 -25.51
CA ARG A 80 -13.66 11.41 -26.55
C ARG A 80 -12.98 12.66 -26.02
N GLU A 81 -13.65 13.44 -25.18
CA GLU A 81 -13.07 14.60 -24.51
C GLU A 81 -11.91 14.20 -23.61
N TYR A 82 -12.07 13.14 -22.80
CA TYR A 82 -10.99 12.58 -21.98
C TYR A 82 -9.77 12.18 -22.83
N LEU A 83 -9.99 11.42 -23.91
CA LEU A 83 -8.93 10.97 -24.80
C LEU A 83 -8.26 12.13 -25.56
N ALA A 84 -9.02 13.13 -26.00
CA ALA A 84 -8.50 14.32 -26.68
C ALA A 84 -7.78 15.28 -25.73
N GLY A 85 -8.09 15.24 -24.43
CA GLY A 85 -7.38 15.98 -23.39
C GLY A 85 -5.98 15.43 -23.08
N LEU A 86 -5.65 14.21 -23.55
CA LEU A 86 -4.32 13.65 -23.41
C LEU A 86 -3.31 14.41 -24.29
N SER A 87 -2.11 14.62 -23.75
CA SER A 87 -1.04 15.36 -24.43
C SER A 87 -0.74 14.78 -25.82
N GLY A 88 -0.81 15.63 -26.83
CA GLY A 88 -0.52 15.27 -28.22
C GLY A 88 -1.61 14.51 -28.96
N ILE A 89 -2.80 14.30 -28.37
CA ILE A 89 -3.92 13.58 -29.02
C ILE A 89 -4.90 14.58 -29.63
N SER A 90 -5.17 14.44 -30.93
CA SER A 90 -6.20 15.25 -31.61
C SER A 90 -7.58 14.60 -31.48
N GLU A 91 -8.65 15.39 -31.62
CA GLU A 91 -10.04 14.90 -31.60
C GLU A 91 -10.27 13.75 -32.61
N ARG A 92 -9.73 13.87 -33.82
CA ARG A 92 -9.80 12.79 -34.83
C ARG A 92 -9.12 11.51 -34.36
N THR A 93 -7.97 11.62 -33.69
CA THR A 93 -7.23 10.47 -33.15
C THR A 93 -8.00 9.83 -32.00
N ALA A 94 -8.56 10.65 -31.11
CA ALA A 94 -9.39 10.22 -29.99
C ALA A 94 -10.65 9.48 -30.47
N ASP A 95 -11.38 10.02 -31.45
CA ASP A 95 -12.58 9.38 -32.01
C ASP A 95 -12.25 8.03 -32.68
N SER A 96 -11.16 7.99 -33.48
CA SER A 96 -10.71 6.74 -34.09
C SER A 96 -10.31 5.69 -33.04
N PHE A 97 -9.62 6.10 -31.98
CA PHE A 97 -9.26 5.20 -30.88
C PHE A 97 -10.49 4.68 -30.14
N TYR A 98 -11.43 5.57 -29.79
CA TYR A 98 -12.67 5.22 -29.10
C TYR A 98 -13.49 4.18 -29.88
N LYS A 99 -13.62 4.37 -31.20
CA LYS A 99 -14.32 3.42 -32.09
C LYS A 99 -13.69 2.02 -32.12
N ASN A 100 -12.38 1.93 -31.89
CA ASN A 100 -11.63 0.69 -31.94
C ASN A 100 -11.29 0.11 -30.54
N LEU A 101 -11.86 0.65 -29.45
CA LEU A 101 -11.52 0.25 -28.08
C LEU A 101 -11.66 -1.26 -27.83
N ALA A 102 -12.75 -1.87 -28.31
CA ALA A 102 -12.99 -3.30 -28.12
C ALA A 102 -11.91 -4.16 -28.81
N GLU A 103 -11.50 -3.78 -30.03
CA GLU A 103 -10.42 -4.46 -30.77
C GLU A 103 -9.08 -4.29 -30.06
N LEU A 104 -8.78 -3.07 -29.58
CA LEU A 104 -7.54 -2.76 -28.85
C LEU A 104 -7.43 -3.57 -27.55
N ARG A 105 -8.54 -3.74 -26.82
CA ARG A 105 -8.60 -4.61 -25.65
C ARG A 105 -8.34 -6.07 -26.00
N GLY A 106 -8.87 -6.55 -27.13
CA GLY A 106 -8.54 -7.88 -27.66
C GLY A 106 -7.06 -8.04 -27.98
N LYS A 107 -6.46 -7.03 -28.64
CA LYS A 107 -5.02 -7.00 -28.94
C LYS A 107 -4.15 -6.99 -27.69
N LEU A 108 -4.56 -6.29 -26.63
CA LEU A 108 -3.81 -6.26 -25.36
C LEU A 108 -3.63 -7.67 -24.75
N LEU A 109 -4.61 -8.54 -24.94
CA LEU A 109 -4.57 -9.93 -24.46
C LEU A 109 -3.83 -10.85 -25.43
N ALA A 110 -4.08 -10.72 -26.73
CA ALA A 110 -3.56 -11.66 -27.73
C ALA A 110 -2.17 -11.30 -28.27
N ASN A 111 -1.90 -10.01 -28.49
CA ASN A 111 -0.66 -9.49 -29.07
C ASN A 111 -0.36 -8.07 -28.54
N PRO A 112 0.03 -7.93 -27.26
CA PRO A 112 0.27 -6.63 -26.62
C PRO A 112 1.38 -5.84 -27.31
N GLU A 113 2.36 -6.51 -27.93
CA GLU A 113 3.47 -5.85 -28.64
C GLU A 113 2.98 -4.92 -29.76
N SER A 114 1.88 -5.28 -30.42
CA SER A 114 1.26 -4.47 -31.47
C SER A 114 0.74 -3.11 -30.99
N LEU A 115 0.61 -2.90 -29.68
CA LEU A 115 0.10 -1.68 -29.08
C LEU A 115 1.20 -0.72 -28.61
N LYS A 116 2.47 -1.13 -28.62
CA LYS A 116 3.59 -0.30 -28.13
C LYS A 116 3.64 1.06 -28.81
N ASP A 117 3.43 1.09 -30.13
CA ASP A 117 3.52 2.31 -30.93
C ASP A 117 2.17 3.01 -31.10
N ASN A 118 1.13 2.54 -30.42
CA ASN A 118 -0.15 3.24 -30.43
C ASN A 118 -0.03 4.56 -29.66
N LYS A 119 -0.20 5.68 -30.38
CA LYS A 119 -0.04 7.04 -29.87
C LYS A 119 -0.92 7.32 -28.64
N VAL A 120 -2.16 6.85 -28.63
CA VAL A 120 -3.09 7.06 -27.53
C VAL A 120 -2.74 6.18 -26.34
N ILE A 121 -2.32 4.92 -26.56
CA ILE A 121 -1.80 4.07 -25.47
C ILE A 121 -0.58 4.74 -24.83
N ARG A 122 0.39 5.22 -25.61
CA ARG A 122 1.55 5.95 -25.08
C ARG A 122 1.14 7.16 -24.24
N ALA A 123 0.19 7.95 -24.72
CA ALA A 123 -0.33 9.12 -23.99
C ALA A 123 -1.13 8.73 -22.72
N LEU A 124 -1.93 7.66 -22.78
CA LEU A 124 -2.64 7.12 -21.62
C LEU A 124 -1.65 6.65 -20.55
N THR A 125 -0.55 6.02 -20.97
CA THR A 125 0.46 5.48 -20.06
C THR A 125 1.56 6.45 -19.68
N ALA A 126 1.46 7.70 -20.12
CA ALA A 126 2.46 8.71 -19.87
C ALA A 126 2.49 9.08 -18.36
N PRO A 127 3.66 9.44 -17.79
CA PRO A 127 3.80 9.77 -16.37
C PRO A 127 2.87 10.91 -15.90
N GLU A 128 2.44 11.78 -16.80
CA GLU A 128 1.55 12.91 -16.56
C GLU A 128 0.09 12.48 -16.38
N ASN A 129 -0.31 11.30 -16.88
CA ASN A 129 -1.65 10.76 -16.66
C ASN A 129 -1.73 10.10 -15.27
N THR A 130 -2.09 10.90 -14.26
CA THR A 130 -2.17 10.45 -12.87
C THR A 130 -3.18 9.32 -12.66
N VAL A 131 -4.29 9.30 -13.42
CA VAL A 131 -5.33 8.26 -13.33
C VAL A 131 -4.75 6.89 -13.64
N PHE A 132 -4.03 6.77 -14.76
CA PHE A 132 -3.41 5.50 -15.13
C PHE A 132 -2.26 5.15 -14.18
N LYS A 133 -1.45 6.13 -13.79
CA LYS A 133 -0.36 5.94 -12.83
C LYS A 133 -0.87 5.38 -11.50
N GLU A 134 -1.95 5.94 -10.96
CA GLU A 134 -2.60 5.46 -9.73
C GLU A 134 -3.15 4.05 -9.91
N ALA A 135 -3.76 3.74 -11.06
CA ALA A 135 -4.23 2.39 -11.37
C ALA A 135 -3.09 1.36 -11.34
N VAL A 136 -1.93 1.68 -11.93
CA VAL A 136 -0.74 0.80 -11.86
C VAL A 136 -0.21 0.68 -10.43
N LEU A 137 -0.09 1.80 -9.71
CA LEU A 137 0.43 1.84 -8.34
C LEU A 137 -0.51 1.19 -7.32
N SER A 138 -1.79 1.03 -7.63
CA SER A 138 -2.73 0.24 -6.79
C SER A 138 -2.31 -1.23 -6.65
N HIS A 139 -1.48 -1.73 -7.57
CA HIS A 139 -0.91 -3.08 -7.54
C HIS A 139 0.50 -3.14 -6.92
N ALA A 140 1.06 -1.99 -6.53
CA ALA A 140 2.38 -1.85 -5.92
C ALA A 140 2.33 -2.02 -4.40
N ALA A 141 3.44 -2.48 -3.83
CA ALA A 141 3.65 -2.39 -2.39
C ALA A 141 4.08 -0.96 -2.01
N GLN A 142 3.48 -0.41 -0.95
CA GLN A 142 3.93 0.86 -0.35
C GLN A 142 5.06 0.60 0.65
N ALA A 143 6.23 0.28 0.12
CA ALA A 143 7.42 0.01 0.94
C ALA A 143 8.23 1.29 1.22
N ASP A 144 8.77 1.39 2.43
CA ASP A 144 9.74 2.42 2.81
C ASP A 144 11.14 2.04 2.30
N GLU A 145 11.62 2.75 1.26
CA GLU A 145 12.90 2.47 0.60
C GLU A 145 14.10 2.56 1.57
N PRO A 146 14.27 3.63 2.37
CA PRO A 146 15.32 3.71 3.39
C PRO A 146 15.42 2.48 4.30
N VAL A 147 14.29 1.87 4.68
CA VAL A 147 14.28 0.70 5.58
C VAL A 147 14.88 -0.53 4.90
N THR A 148 14.64 -0.69 3.59
CA THR A 148 15.09 -1.88 2.84
C THR A 148 16.51 -1.73 2.32
N THR A 149 16.92 -0.50 1.96
CA THR A 149 18.23 -0.23 1.36
C THR A 149 19.36 -0.12 2.39
N ASP A 150 19.04 0.13 3.66
CA ASP A 150 19.99 0.17 4.77
C ASP A 150 20.41 -1.25 5.20
N ILE A 151 21.64 -1.64 4.86
CA ILE A 151 22.22 -2.95 5.19
C ILE A 151 22.62 -3.10 6.68
N LYS A 152 22.57 -2.02 7.47
CA LYS A 152 22.90 -2.00 8.91
C LYS A 152 21.70 -1.65 9.77
N ARG A 153 20.48 -1.76 9.21
CA ARG A 153 19.24 -1.35 9.90
C ARG A 153 19.02 -2.17 11.17
N LEU A 154 18.74 -1.47 12.27
CA LEU A 154 18.21 -2.11 13.48
C LEU A 154 16.73 -2.43 13.26
N ILE A 155 16.39 -3.68 13.45
CA ILE A 155 15.02 -4.18 13.34
C ILE A 155 14.49 -4.46 14.74
N ARG A 156 13.24 -4.07 14.97
CA ARG A 156 12.57 -4.30 16.25
C ARG A 156 12.40 -5.80 16.49
N HIS A 157 12.77 -6.26 17.68
CA HIS A 157 12.73 -7.68 18.01
C HIS A 157 11.27 -8.18 18.12
N PRO A 158 10.91 -9.29 17.46
CA PRO A 158 9.61 -9.93 17.66
C PRO A 158 9.34 -10.26 19.13
N GLY A 159 8.15 -9.96 19.63
CA GLY A 159 7.77 -10.11 21.04
C GLY A 159 8.16 -8.95 21.95
N SER A 160 8.95 -7.98 21.48
CA SER A 160 9.22 -6.75 22.24
C SER A 160 7.99 -5.83 22.29
N LEU A 161 7.99 -4.85 23.22
CA LEU A 161 6.99 -3.79 23.26
C LEU A 161 7.44 -2.56 22.47
N HIS A 162 6.53 -2.00 21.69
CA HIS A 162 6.77 -0.77 20.96
C HIS A 162 6.53 0.44 21.87
N GLY A 163 7.58 1.20 22.18
CA GLY A 163 7.50 2.31 23.15
C GLY A 163 6.52 3.44 22.82
N GLY A 164 6.13 3.61 21.54
CA GLY A 164 5.15 4.63 21.14
C GLY A 164 3.69 4.18 21.11
N SER A 165 3.40 2.95 21.56
CA SER A 165 2.03 2.39 21.57
C SER A 165 1.77 1.43 22.74
N GLY A 166 2.82 0.87 23.36
CA GLY A 166 2.69 -0.22 24.32
C GLY A 166 2.33 -1.58 23.72
N MET A 167 2.13 -1.66 22.41
CA MET A 167 1.74 -2.91 21.75
C MET A 167 2.94 -3.82 21.48
N ARG A 168 2.68 -5.12 21.44
CA ARG A 168 3.65 -6.15 21.12
C ARG A 168 3.96 -6.18 19.62
N VAL A 169 5.23 -6.31 19.30
CA VAL A 169 5.70 -6.67 17.95
C VAL A 169 5.32 -8.13 17.71
N THR A 170 4.34 -8.37 16.87
CA THR A 170 3.70 -9.69 16.79
C THR A 170 4.02 -10.33 15.45
N PRO A 171 4.72 -11.49 15.41
CA PRO A 171 4.80 -12.32 14.21
C PRO A 171 3.40 -12.74 13.77
N ILE A 172 3.15 -12.70 12.46
CA ILE A 172 1.85 -13.06 11.88
C ILE A 172 2.10 -14.15 10.83
N PRO A 173 1.53 -15.36 11.01
CA PRO A 173 1.48 -16.37 9.95
C PRO A 173 0.78 -15.81 8.71
N LEU A 174 1.16 -16.27 7.53
CA LEU A 174 0.60 -15.73 6.28
C LEU A 174 -0.92 -15.99 6.19
N GLU A 175 -1.38 -17.15 6.66
CA GLU A 175 -2.82 -17.48 6.71
C GLU A 175 -3.64 -16.57 7.62
N ASP A 176 -3.03 -15.97 8.65
CA ASP A 176 -3.72 -15.16 9.65
C ASP A 176 -3.68 -13.65 9.33
N LEU A 177 -3.02 -13.25 8.24
CA LEU A 177 -2.77 -11.83 7.96
C LEU A 177 -4.06 -11.02 7.79
N ASP A 178 -5.06 -11.60 7.14
CA ASP A 178 -6.33 -10.91 6.84
C ASP A 178 -7.21 -10.74 8.09
N ASP A 179 -7.05 -11.62 9.07
CA ASP A 179 -7.85 -11.66 10.30
C ASP A 179 -7.15 -10.97 11.49
N PHE A 180 -5.87 -10.60 11.37
CA PHE A 180 -5.11 -9.97 12.44
C PHE A 180 -5.60 -8.55 12.77
N ASP A 181 -6.05 -8.33 14.00
CA ASP A 181 -6.41 -7.01 14.54
C ASP A 181 -5.35 -6.54 15.56
N PRO A 182 -4.52 -5.53 15.23
CA PRO A 182 -3.52 -5.01 16.16
C PRO A 182 -4.09 -4.44 17.46
N LEU A 183 -5.36 -4.01 17.47
CA LEU A 183 -6.04 -3.45 18.65
C LEU A 183 -6.59 -4.55 19.58
N ILE A 184 -6.42 -5.82 19.20
CA ILE A 184 -6.80 -7.00 19.99
C ILE A 184 -5.56 -7.89 20.16
N ASP A 185 -4.98 -8.39 19.07
CA ASP A 185 -3.96 -9.44 19.05
C ASP A 185 -2.56 -8.98 19.47
N ALA A 186 -2.27 -7.69 19.32
CA ALA A 186 -1.00 -7.09 19.73
C ALA A 186 -1.05 -6.45 21.12
N VAL A 187 -2.21 -6.46 21.77
CA VAL A 187 -2.39 -5.90 23.11
C VAL A 187 -1.93 -6.91 24.16
N VAL A 188 -1.14 -6.47 25.13
CA VAL A 188 -0.57 -7.33 26.18
C VAL A 188 -1.01 -6.96 27.60
N PHE A 189 -1.52 -5.74 27.78
CA PHE A 189 -1.99 -5.23 29.05
C PHE A 189 -3.46 -5.58 29.24
N GLY A 190 -3.90 -5.65 30.49
CA GLY A 190 -5.25 -6.10 30.83
C GLY A 190 -6.30 -5.00 30.78
N GLU A 191 -7.46 -5.33 31.32
CA GLU A 191 -8.59 -4.40 31.50
C GLU A 191 -8.66 -3.79 32.89
N GLU A 192 -7.65 -4.03 33.73
CA GLU A 192 -7.60 -3.47 35.09
C GLU A 192 -7.74 -1.94 35.04
N PRO A 193 -8.66 -1.34 35.83
CA PRO A 193 -8.90 0.09 35.75
C PRO A 193 -7.71 0.93 36.23
N VAL A 194 -7.15 1.75 35.35
CA VAL A 194 -6.06 2.70 35.62
C VAL A 194 -6.58 4.12 35.47
N THR A 195 -6.18 4.99 36.39
CA THR A 195 -6.51 6.42 36.31
C THR A 195 -5.55 7.14 35.36
N VAL A 196 -6.13 7.87 34.40
CA VAL A 196 -5.40 8.71 33.46
C VAL A 196 -5.98 10.11 33.43
N THR A 197 -5.14 11.08 33.07
CA THR A 197 -5.56 12.46 32.80
C THR A 197 -5.33 12.79 31.33
N THR A 198 -6.37 13.24 30.64
CA THR A 198 -6.32 13.67 29.23
C THR A 198 -6.58 15.18 29.13
N ARG A 199 -5.97 15.85 28.15
CA ARG A 199 -6.15 17.32 27.96
C ARG A 199 -7.37 17.68 27.11
N PHE A 200 -7.85 16.73 26.31
CA PHE A 200 -8.97 16.89 25.39
C PHE A 200 -9.72 15.55 25.30
N PRO A 201 -11.02 15.56 24.95
CA PRO A 201 -11.76 14.32 24.79
C PRO A 201 -11.18 13.47 23.65
N VAL A 202 -11.10 12.16 23.85
CA VAL A 202 -10.58 11.20 22.86
C VAL A 202 -11.50 9.99 22.79
N THR A 203 -11.76 9.53 21.56
CA THR A 203 -12.43 8.26 21.30
C THR A 203 -11.41 7.28 20.74
N MET A 204 -11.27 6.11 21.36
CA MET A 204 -10.26 5.12 20.98
C MET A 204 -10.80 3.69 21.03
N PRO A 205 -10.72 2.92 19.94
CA PRO A 205 -10.94 1.48 19.98
C PRO A 205 -9.77 0.75 20.64
N MET A 206 -10.07 -0.24 21.49
CA MET A 206 -9.11 -1.11 22.16
C MET A 206 -9.80 -2.38 22.65
N LEU A 207 -9.20 -3.56 22.51
CA LEU A 207 -9.74 -4.83 23.01
C LEU A 207 -11.20 -5.08 22.57
N GLY A 208 -11.54 -4.77 21.32
CA GLY A 208 -12.89 -4.96 20.77
C GLY A 208 -13.96 -3.96 21.26
N ASN A 209 -13.60 -2.98 22.10
CA ASN A 209 -14.48 -1.94 22.61
C ASN A 209 -14.08 -0.55 22.09
N THR A 210 -15.03 0.38 22.06
CA THR A 210 -14.76 1.80 21.78
C THR A 210 -14.94 2.63 23.04
N TYR A 211 -13.86 3.26 23.51
CA TYR A 211 -13.87 4.07 24.72
C TYR A 211 -13.90 5.56 24.39
N ALA A 212 -14.89 6.27 24.93
CA ALA A 212 -14.93 7.73 24.92
C ALA A 212 -14.40 8.24 26.27
N VAL A 213 -13.23 8.90 26.23
CA VAL A 213 -12.56 9.45 27.41
C VAL A 213 -12.73 10.96 27.37
N ALA A 214 -13.41 11.52 28.38
CA ALA A 214 -13.57 12.97 28.51
C ALA A 214 -12.23 13.64 28.85
N ALA A 215 -12.13 14.96 28.64
CA ALA A 215 -11.01 15.72 29.17
C ALA A 215 -11.02 15.73 30.71
N GLY A 216 -9.83 15.72 31.31
CA GLY A 216 -9.65 15.59 32.76
C GLY A 216 -9.35 14.15 33.17
N THR A 217 -9.66 13.82 34.43
CA THR A 217 -9.34 12.52 35.03
C THR A 217 -10.42 11.49 34.74
N SER A 218 -10.02 10.29 34.30
CA SER A 218 -10.93 9.17 34.02
C SER A 218 -10.24 7.85 34.37
N LYS A 219 -11.04 6.83 34.74
CA LYS A 219 -10.56 5.45 34.83
C LYS A 219 -10.81 4.74 33.52
N VAL A 220 -9.77 4.10 32.99
CA VAL A 220 -9.81 3.35 31.73
C VAL A 220 -9.08 2.01 31.89
N PRO A 221 -9.33 1.02 31.03
CA PRO A 221 -8.53 -0.21 30.98
C PRO A 221 -7.03 0.08 30.89
N GLU A 222 -6.20 -0.70 31.58
CA GLU A 222 -4.73 -0.60 31.55
C GLU A 222 -4.19 -0.56 30.11
N ALA A 223 -4.68 -1.44 29.24
CA ALA A 223 -4.34 -1.44 27.81
C ALA A 223 -4.55 -0.09 27.13
N LEU A 224 -5.70 0.55 27.38
CA LEU A 224 -5.99 1.87 26.83
C LEU A 224 -5.11 2.94 27.48
N ALA A 225 -4.91 2.88 28.81
CA ALA A 225 -4.05 3.81 29.52
C ALA A 225 -2.63 3.82 28.95
N VAL A 226 -1.99 2.66 28.83
CA VAL A 226 -0.64 2.53 28.28
C VAL A 226 -0.59 3.06 26.85
N PHE A 227 -1.57 2.72 26.01
CA PHE A 227 -1.61 3.22 24.63
C PHE A 227 -1.70 4.75 24.56
N LEU A 228 -2.62 5.35 25.31
CA LEU A 228 -2.79 6.81 25.33
C LEU A 228 -1.55 7.52 25.88
N CYS A 229 -0.92 6.98 26.94
CA CYS A 229 0.31 7.52 27.50
C CYS A 229 1.49 7.41 26.55
N ALA A 230 1.68 6.25 25.90
CA ALA A 230 2.74 6.04 24.92
C ALA A 230 2.59 6.95 23.68
N ARG A 231 1.36 7.42 23.39
CA ARG A 231 1.06 8.40 22.35
C ARG A 231 1.15 9.85 22.81
N GLY A 232 1.43 10.11 24.10
CA GLY A 232 1.44 11.45 24.67
C GLY A 232 0.06 12.12 24.73
N ILE A 233 -1.01 11.34 24.66
CA ILE A 233 -2.41 11.82 24.71
C ILE A 233 -2.87 11.93 26.17
N ALA A 234 -2.40 11.03 27.01
CA ALA A 234 -2.73 10.98 28.43
C ALA A 234 -1.46 10.92 29.30
N GLU A 235 -1.59 11.34 30.55
CA GLU A 235 -0.59 11.13 31.59
C GLU A 235 -1.16 10.14 32.62
N LEU A 236 -0.33 9.20 33.11
CA LEU A 236 -0.73 8.33 34.21
C LEU A 236 -0.97 9.19 35.44
N GLY A 237 -2.19 9.15 35.97
CA GLY A 237 -2.67 10.10 36.96
C GLY A 237 -3.10 9.40 38.23
N GLY A 238 -2.13 9.07 39.07
CA GLY A 238 -2.32 8.91 40.52
C GLY A 238 -1.39 9.90 41.21
N ALA A 239 -1.88 11.10 41.49
CA ALA A 239 -1.34 11.98 42.51
C ALA A 239 -2.53 12.45 43.35
N GLU A 240 -2.34 12.37 44.66
CA GLU A 240 -3.26 12.77 45.73
C GLU A 240 -3.97 14.12 45.50
#